data_AF-K2QWU5-F1
#
_entry.id   AF-K2QWU5-F1
#
_cell.length_a   1.000
_cell.length_b   1.000
_cell.length_c   1.000
_cell.angle_alpha   90.00
_cell.angle_beta   90.00
_cell.angle_gamma   90.00
#
_symmetry.space_group_name_H-M   'P 1'
#
loop_
_entity.id
_entity.type
_entity.pdbx_description
1 polymer ?
#
loop_
_entity_poly.entity_id
_entity_poly.type
_entity_poly.pdbx_seq_one_letter_code
_entity_poly.pdbx_strand_id
1 'polypeptide(L)'
;MAQAQGMHIDGERWRLSRKDTETRRRLWSNLYLLDKTIALSLGRPFAIVDQQCLVEKASNVWLDDMGDEEAASAPVQPIEDPTPSVASRLCHELAIIIGAIQEKCFGLFTVSYDTVLALDREMLQWRKSLPTYFRLDDPDLSLDSRLSFLPWNRLHIHSMYHFARVTLHRPYLLRPSITNRFRVSHDACISSACADLSMRLQALSQPLQDRLRWTLGPHYLFNSALVLGIIAVRDPASSRSLAILEDLAAYCEMQRRDIWVNEFALAEVKIVELCIKKARELRGVSDTTVSNVPSVVRPVPDMHTPSSLEDMHLSIPHGPDGLDQAGSLDFSGLGGSASWQPLPWDDSFTFPEAVDLQSWELVLDSITQTQNK
;
A
#
# COMPACT_ATOMS: atom_id res chain seq x y z
N MET A 1 11.78 -13.50 -20.48
CA MET A 1 13.12 -14.13 -20.50
C MET A 1 13.16 -15.47 -19.77
N ALA A 2 12.80 -15.56 -18.48
CA ALA A 2 12.87 -16.81 -17.69
C ALA A 2 12.18 -18.05 -18.34
N GLN A 3 10.97 -17.88 -18.90
CA GLN A 3 10.30 -18.95 -19.65
C GLN A 3 11.14 -19.48 -20.83
N ALA A 4 11.78 -18.59 -21.60
CA ALA A 4 12.66 -18.96 -22.72
C ALA A 4 13.96 -19.67 -22.28
N GLN A 5 14.37 -19.51 -21.02
CA GLN A 5 15.46 -20.27 -20.39
C GLN A 5 14.98 -21.60 -19.75
N GLY A 6 13.73 -21.98 -19.97
CA GLY A 6 13.14 -23.22 -19.46
C GLY A 6 12.79 -23.21 -17.97
N MET A 7 12.86 -22.07 -17.27
CA MET A 7 12.64 -21.98 -15.81
C MET A 7 11.19 -22.24 -15.37
N HIS A 8 10.25 -22.27 -16.32
CA HIS A 8 8.85 -22.67 -16.11
C HIS A 8 8.68 -24.19 -15.97
N ILE A 9 9.76 -24.95 -16.13
CA ILE A 9 9.83 -26.40 -15.92
C ILE A 9 10.98 -26.65 -14.93
N ASP A 10 10.73 -27.46 -13.91
CA ASP A 10 11.65 -27.69 -12.81
C ASP A 10 13.03 -28.22 -13.24
N GLY A 11 14.09 -27.77 -12.54
CA GLY A 11 15.49 -28.10 -12.85
C GLY A 11 15.81 -29.59 -12.84
N GLU A 12 15.10 -30.39 -12.03
CA GLU A 12 15.31 -31.84 -11.98
C GLU A 12 14.96 -32.52 -13.31
N ARG A 13 13.94 -32.02 -14.02
CA ARG A 13 13.52 -32.54 -15.34
C ARG A 13 14.57 -32.28 -16.42
N TRP A 14 15.34 -31.20 -16.24
CA TRP A 14 16.49 -30.84 -17.07
C TRP A 14 17.80 -31.50 -16.62
N ARG A 15 17.77 -32.32 -15.55
CA ARG A 15 18.94 -32.96 -14.91
C ARG A 15 20.05 -31.97 -14.52
N LEU A 16 19.65 -30.78 -14.06
CA LEU A 16 20.58 -29.79 -13.56
C LEU A 16 21.17 -30.22 -12.22
N SER A 17 22.25 -29.57 -11.79
CA SER A 17 22.74 -29.74 -10.42
C SER A 17 21.65 -29.36 -9.41
N ARG A 18 21.72 -29.92 -8.20
CA ARG A 18 20.79 -29.54 -7.12
C ARG A 18 20.92 -28.06 -6.75
N LYS A 19 22.14 -27.53 -6.84
CA LYS A 19 22.47 -26.11 -6.68
C LYS A 19 21.74 -25.23 -7.70
N ASP A 20 21.90 -25.51 -8.99
CA ASP A 20 21.20 -24.79 -10.08
C ASP A 20 19.68 -24.90 -9.97
N THR A 21 19.19 -26.07 -9.58
CA THR A 21 17.75 -26.35 -9.41
C THR A 21 17.16 -25.47 -8.32
N GLU A 22 17.74 -25.45 -7.11
CA GLU A 22 17.25 -24.58 -6.04
C GLU A 22 17.46 -23.09 -6.34
N THR A 23 18.51 -22.71 -7.07
CA THR A 23 18.66 -21.33 -7.59
C THR A 23 17.54 -20.95 -8.56
N ARG A 24 17.18 -21.84 -9.50
CA ARG A 24 16.04 -21.62 -10.40
C ARG A 24 14.70 -21.58 -9.66
N ARG A 25 14.46 -22.46 -8.68
CA ARG A 25 13.24 -22.44 -7.84
C ARG A 25 13.09 -21.13 -7.07
N ARG A 26 14.18 -20.63 -6.48
CA ARG A 26 14.20 -19.32 -5.78
C ARG A 26 13.96 -18.16 -6.74
N LEU A 27 14.66 -18.09 -7.87
CA LEU A 27 14.46 -17.06 -8.88
C LEU A 27 13.02 -17.08 -9.43
N TRP A 28 12.50 -18.26 -9.77
CA TRP A 28 11.13 -18.42 -10.25
C TRP A 28 10.10 -17.98 -9.22
N SER A 29 10.30 -18.31 -7.94
CA SER A 29 9.41 -17.88 -6.86
C SER A 29 9.31 -16.35 -6.73
N ASN A 30 10.43 -15.64 -6.89
CA ASN A 30 10.45 -14.18 -6.86
C ASN A 30 9.79 -13.57 -8.11
N LEU A 31 10.05 -14.13 -9.30
CA LEU A 31 9.39 -13.72 -10.55
C LEU A 31 7.88 -13.96 -10.50
N TYR A 32 7.46 -15.09 -9.92
CA TYR A 32 6.05 -15.46 -9.75
C TYR A 32 5.32 -14.50 -8.79
N LEU A 33 5.92 -14.19 -7.64
CA LEU A 33 5.39 -13.14 -6.75
C LEU A 33 5.29 -11.80 -7.47
N LEU A 34 6.35 -11.38 -8.17
CA LEU A 34 6.38 -10.09 -8.86
C LEU A 34 5.27 -9.98 -9.91
N ASP A 35 5.09 -11.00 -10.75
CA ASP A 35 4.06 -11.05 -11.78
C ASP A 35 2.64 -10.98 -11.20
N LYS A 36 2.29 -11.83 -10.22
CA LYS A 36 0.96 -11.81 -9.59
C LYS A 36 0.70 -10.51 -8.83
N THR A 37 1.73 -9.93 -8.19
CA THR A 37 1.59 -8.69 -7.41
C THR A 37 1.38 -7.49 -8.34
N ILE A 38 2.19 -7.33 -9.40
CA ILE A 38 2.01 -6.27 -10.42
C ILE A 38 0.65 -6.39 -11.10
N ALA A 39 0.25 -7.61 -11.49
CA ALA A 39 -1.07 -7.89 -12.05
C ALA A 39 -2.20 -7.41 -11.15
N LEU A 40 -2.13 -7.72 -9.84
CA LEU A 40 -3.09 -7.26 -8.85
C LEU A 40 -3.06 -5.73 -8.64
N SER A 41 -1.88 -5.10 -8.64
CA SER A 41 -1.75 -3.64 -8.49
C SER A 41 -2.38 -2.88 -9.65
N LEU A 42 -2.17 -3.36 -10.88
CA LEU A 42 -2.61 -2.72 -12.12
C LEU A 42 -4.01 -3.15 -12.58
N GLY A 43 -4.63 -4.14 -11.93
CA GLY A 43 -5.90 -4.73 -12.36
C GLY A 43 -5.79 -5.44 -13.72
N ARG A 44 -4.62 -5.99 -14.06
CA ARG A 44 -4.33 -6.63 -15.35
C ARG A 44 -4.16 -8.14 -15.19
N PRO A 45 -4.40 -8.95 -16.23
CA PRO A 45 -4.01 -10.36 -16.23
C PRO A 45 -2.51 -10.54 -15.99
N PHE A 46 -2.14 -11.54 -15.19
CA PHE A 46 -0.74 -11.95 -14.99
C PHE A 46 -0.18 -12.68 -16.22
N ALA A 47 1.15 -12.64 -16.41
CA ALA A 47 1.82 -13.25 -17.56
C ALA A 47 2.14 -14.75 -17.36
N ILE A 48 2.33 -15.19 -16.10
CA ILE A 48 2.64 -16.57 -15.77
C ILE A 48 1.33 -17.34 -15.57
N VAL A 49 1.01 -18.21 -16.53
CA VAL A 49 -0.15 -19.11 -16.52
C VAL A 49 0.26 -20.43 -15.87
N ASP A 50 -0.32 -20.73 -14.70
CA ASP A 50 0.05 -21.85 -13.84
C ASP A 50 -0.07 -23.22 -14.57
N GLN A 51 -1.09 -23.40 -15.41
CA GLN A 51 -1.31 -24.61 -16.20
C GLN A 51 -0.23 -24.88 -17.27
N GLN A 52 0.60 -23.88 -17.57
CA GLN A 52 1.74 -23.99 -18.50
C GLN A 52 3.08 -24.20 -17.78
N CYS A 53 3.06 -24.32 -16.44
CA CYS A 53 4.25 -24.42 -15.61
C CYS A 53 4.31 -25.77 -14.89
N LEU A 54 5.50 -26.35 -14.81
CA LEU A 54 5.79 -27.60 -14.08
C LEU A 54 6.95 -27.35 -13.11
N VAL A 55 6.73 -26.44 -12.16
CA VAL A 55 7.73 -25.95 -11.19
C VAL A 55 7.47 -26.49 -9.79
N GLU A 56 8.52 -26.63 -8.99
CA GLU A 56 8.41 -26.88 -7.56
C GLU A 56 8.75 -25.63 -6.74
N LYS A 57 8.26 -25.59 -5.49
CA LYS A 57 8.60 -24.52 -4.54
C LYS A 57 10.04 -24.67 -4.10
N ALA A 58 10.72 -23.55 -3.85
CA ALA A 58 12.05 -23.58 -3.24
C ALA A 58 12.07 -24.39 -1.92
N SER A 59 13.14 -25.15 -1.73
CA SER A 59 13.43 -25.88 -0.49
C SER A 59 14.04 -24.93 0.54
N ASN A 60 13.89 -25.25 1.83
CA ASN A 60 14.59 -24.52 2.89
C ASN A 60 16.05 -25.00 3.00
N VAL A 61 16.88 -24.61 2.02
CA VAL A 61 18.30 -24.93 1.97
C VAL A 61 19.05 -23.85 1.20
N TRP A 62 20.26 -23.51 1.63
CA TRP A 62 21.12 -22.54 0.96
C TRP A 62 22.38 -23.25 0.46
N LEU A 63 22.53 -23.31 -0.87
CA LEU A 63 23.55 -24.11 -1.57
C LEU A 63 24.57 -23.25 -2.33
N ASP A 64 24.42 -21.93 -2.33
CA ASP A 64 25.17 -21.04 -3.22
C ASP A 64 26.66 -20.98 -2.87
N ASP A 65 26.97 -21.10 -1.58
CA ASP A 65 28.33 -21.09 -1.03
C ASP A 65 28.99 -22.49 -1.00
N MET A 66 28.25 -23.55 -1.38
CA MET A 66 28.72 -24.95 -1.34
C MET A 66 29.30 -25.41 -2.68
N GLY A 67 30.17 -26.41 -2.65
CA GLY A 67 30.57 -27.16 -3.87
C GLY A 67 29.48 -28.13 -4.33
N ASP A 68 29.49 -28.55 -5.60
CA ASP A 68 28.39 -29.36 -6.16
C ASP A 68 28.18 -30.73 -5.47
N GLU A 69 29.26 -31.40 -5.04
CA GLU A 69 29.18 -32.67 -4.30
C GLU A 69 28.59 -32.50 -2.88
N GLU A 70 28.95 -31.42 -2.20
CA GLU A 70 28.39 -31.04 -0.90
C GLU A 70 26.92 -30.66 -1.05
N ALA A 71 26.60 -29.81 -2.04
CA ALA A 71 25.25 -29.37 -2.33
C ALA A 71 24.31 -30.52 -2.73
N ALA A 72 24.83 -31.57 -3.38
CA ALA A 72 24.07 -32.77 -3.68
C ALA A 72 23.58 -33.49 -2.41
N SER A 73 24.42 -33.54 -1.36
CA SER A 73 24.15 -34.30 -0.13
C SER A 73 23.57 -33.48 1.04
N ALA A 74 23.62 -32.14 0.98
CA ALA A 74 23.15 -31.24 2.05
C ALA A 74 21.68 -31.49 2.48
N PRO A 75 21.35 -31.61 3.77
CA PRO A 75 19.96 -31.81 4.21
C PRO A 75 19.11 -30.54 4.05
N VAL A 76 17.83 -30.72 3.68
CA VAL A 76 16.83 -29.63 3.74
C VAL A 76 16.50 -29.37 5.21
N GLN A 77 16.49 -28.10 5.61
CA GLN A 77 16.26 -27.69 6.99
C GLN A 77 14.75 -27.61 7.32
N PRO A 78 14.33 -27.88 8.57
CA PRO A 78 12.98 -27.54 9.06
C PRO A 78 12.65 -26.07 8.80
N ILE A 79 11.37 -25.69 8.62
CA ILE A 79 11.01 -24.28 8.32
C ILE A 79 11.25 -23.36 9.52
N GLU A 80 11.31 -23.95 10.71
CA GLU A 80 11.68 -23.35 11.99
C GLU A 80 13.16 -22.88 12.01
N ASP A 81 14.03 -23.50 11.21
CA ASP A 81 15.44 -23.14 11.07
C ASP A 81 15.64 -22.18 9.88
N PRO A 82 15.93 -20.89 10.12
CA PRO A 82 15.95 -19.89 9.05
C PRO A 82 17.16 -20.04 8.11
N THR A 83 16.88 -20.22 6.82
CA THR A 83 17.86 -20.02 5.73
C THR A 83 17.44 -18.84 4.85
N PRO A 84 18.34 -18.21 4.07
CA PRO A 84 17.96 -17.12 3.18
C PRO A 84 16.94 -17.56 2.10
N SER A 85 16.87 -18.85 1.78
CA SER A 85 15.94 -19.43 0.80
C SER A 85 14.48 -19.47 1.29
N VAL A 86 14.24 -19.51 2.61
CA VAL A 86 12.91 -19.78 3.19
C VAL A 86 11.86 -18.73 2.79
N ALA A 87 12.29 -17.48 2.63
CA ALA A 87 11.42 -16.39 2.20
C ALA A 87 10.90 -16.59 0.76
N SER A 88 11.73 -17.12 -0.15
CA SER A 88 11.30 -17.40 -1.52
C SER A 88 10.16 -18.42 -1.56
N ARG A 89 10.20 -19.43 -0.68
CA ARG A 89 9.12 -20.42 -0.53
C ARG A 89 7.82 -19.77 -0.04
N LEU A 90 7.90 -18.98 1.04
CA LEU A 90 6.73 -18.34 1.66
C LEU A 90 6.11 -17.27 0.76
N CYS A 91 6.93 -16.51 0.04
CA CYS A 91 6.51 -15.57 -1.00
C CYS A 91 5.79 -16.26 -2.15
N HIS A 92 6.26 -17.43 -2.61
CA HIS A 92 5.56 -18.22 -3.63
C HIS A 92 4.18 -18.67 -3.14
N GLU A 93 4.08 -19.12 -1.88
CA GLU A 93 2.81 -19.56 -1.28
C GLU A 93 1.80 -18.41 -1.17
N LEU A 94 2.27 -17.22 -0.78
CA LEU A 94 1.45 -16.01 -0.79
C LEU A 94 1.04 -15.62 -2.21
N ALA A 95 1.95 -15.71 -3.18
CA ALA A 95 1.70 -15.36 -4.57
C ALA A 95 0.60 -16.19 -5.23
N ILE A 96 0.41 -17.46 -4.82
CA ILE A 96 -0.73 -18.29 -5.26
C ILE A 96 -2.05 -17.66 -4.79
N ILE A 97 -2.12 -17.21 -3.54
CA ILE A 97 -3.32 -16.55 -2.98
C ILE A 97 -3.55 -15.19 -3.66
N ILE A 98 -2.48 -14.41 -3.90
CA ILE A 98 -2.54 -13.15 -4.67
C ILE A 98 -3.07 -13.37 -6.08
N GLY A 99 -2.60 -14.42 -6.78
CA GLY A 99 -3.11 -14.81 -8.10
C GLY A 99 -4.59 -15.15 -8.08
N ALA A 100 -5.04 -15.92 -7.08
CA ALA A 100 -6.45 -16.24 -6.89
C ALA A 100 -7.31 -15.01 -6.54
N ILE A 101 -6.76 -14.02 -5.83
CA ILE A 101 -7.41 -12.73 -5.58
C ILE A 101 -7.57 -11.94 -6.90
N GLN A 102 -6.52 -11.86 -7.72
CA GLN A 102 -6.58 -11.18 -9.01
C GLN A 102 -7.58 -11.85 -9.95
N GLU A 103 -7.47 -13.16 -10.16
CA GLU A 103 -8.32 -13.93 -11.09
C GLU A 103 -9.80 -13.86 -10.69
N LYS A 104 -10.11 -14.08 -9.41
CA LYS A 104 -11.49 -14.09 -8.92
C LYS A 104 -11.99 -12.66 -8.80
N CYS A 105 -11.44 -11.86 -7.87
CA CYS A 105 -12.02 -10.57 -7.45
C CYS A 105 -11.81 -9.42 -8.45
N PHE A 106 -10.83 -9.51 -9.35
CA PHE A 106 -10.49 -8.49 -10.34
C PHE A 106 -10.51 -9.04 -11.78
N GLY A 107 -11.22 -10.15 -11.99
CA GLY A 107 -11.51 -10.71 -13.31
C GLY A 107 -12.69 -10.03 -14.01
N LEU A 108 -13.13 -10.63 -15.12
CA LEU A 108 -14.21 -10.10 -15.97
C LEU A 108 -15.63 -10.27 -15.41
N PHE A 109 -15.80 -10.78 -14.19
CA PHE A 109 -17.11 -11.14 -13.64
C PHE A 109 -17.28 -10.62 -12.21
N THR A 110 -18.52 -10.31 -11.84
CA THR A 110 -18.85 -9.84 -10.50
C THR A 110 -18.70 -10.96 -9.48
N VAL A 111 -18.09 -10.64 -8.34
CA VAL A 111 -17.77 -11.61 -7.29
C VAL A 111 -18.71 -11.50 -6.10
N SER A 112 -19.17 -12.67 -5.63
CA SER A 112 -19.91 -12.79 -4.37
C SER A 112 -19.02 -12.45 -3.17
N TYR A 113 -19.57 -11.70 -2.21
CA TYR A 113 -18.82 -11.28 -1.02
C TYR A 113 -18.26 -12.48 -0.22
N ASP A 114 -18.94 -13.63 -0.24
CA ASP A 114 -18.46 -14.87 0.39
C ASP A 114 -17.13 -15.38 -0.19
N THR A 115 -16.85 -15.11 -1.47
CA THR A 115 -15.57 -15.43 -2.11
C THR A 115 -14.45 -14.54 -1.60
N VAL A 116 -14.73 -13.25 -1.35
CA VAL A 116 -13.79 -12.31 -0.71
C VAL A 116 -13.47 -12.76 0.71
N LEU A 117 -14.48 -13.21 1.46
CA LEU A 117 -14.31 -13.79 2.79
C LEU A 117 -13.65 -15.18 2.78
N ALA A 118 -13.72 -15.94 1.68
CA ALA A 118 -12.95 -17.17 1.51
C ALA A 118 -11.45 -16.86 1.30
N LEU A 119 -11.13 -15.92 0.43
CA LEU A 119 -9.76 -15.49 0.15
C LEU A 119 -9.10 -14.83 1.38
N ASP A 120 -9.84 -14.04 2.18
CA ASP A 120 -9.30 -13.52 3.46
C ASP A 120 -9.00 -14.65 4.46
N ARG A 121 -9.80 -15.73 4.47
CA ARG A 121 -9.52 -16.91 5.30
C ARG A 121 -8.28 -17.66 4.83
N GLU A 122 -8.04 -17.77 3.52
CA GLU A 122 -6.80 -18.33 2.97
C GLU A 122 -5.58 -17.49 3.38
N MET A 123 -5.66 -16.15 3.24
CA MET A 123 -4.64 -15.21 3.71
C MET A 123 -4.36 -15.36 5.22
N LEU A 124 -5.40 -15.42 6.05
CA LEU A 124 -5.29 -15.60 7.50
C LEU A 124 -4.74 -16.97 7.89
N GLN A 125 -5.00 -18.01 7.09
CA GLN A 125 -4.42 -19.34 7.30
C GLN A 125 -2.93 -19.36 6.96
N TRP A 126 -2.53 -18.71 5.86
CA TRP A 126 -1.12 -18.54 5.51
C TRP A 126 -0.36 -17.74 6.58
N ARG A 127 -0.95 -16.65 7.11
CA ARG A 127 -0.38 -15.89 8.25
C ARG A 127 -0.11 -16.77 9.46
N LYS A 128 -0.98 -17.74 9.75
CA LYS A 128 -0.83 -18.68 10.87
C LYS A 128 0.21 -19.76 10.64
N SER A 129 0.56 -20.08 9.39
CA SER A 129 1.61 -21.04 9.06
C SER A 129 3.03 -20.45 9.05
N LEU A 130 3.18 -19.14 9.26
CA LEU A 130 4.50 -18.50 9.29
C LEU A 130 5.31 -18.94 10.52
N PRO A 131 6.63 -19.20 10.36
CA PRO A 131 7.52 -19.52 11.48
C PRO A 131 7.67 -18.31 12.42
N THR A 132 8.14 -18.56 13.65
CA THR A 132 8.20 -17.59 14.76
C THR A 132 8.86 -16.27 14.36
N TYR A 133 9.95 -16.34 13.61
CA TYR A 133 10.76 -15.21 13.17
C TYR A 133 10.12 -14.38 12.05
N PHE A 134 9.05 -14.85 11.40
CA PHE A 134 8.31 -14.14 10.34
C PHE A 134 6.84 -13.84 10.67
N ARG A 135 6.37 -14.12 11.89
CA ARG A 135 5.03 -13.69 12.35
C ARG A 135 4.82 -12.20 12.11
N LEU A 136 3.58 -11.82 11.78
CA LEU A 136 3.20 -10.43 11.56
C LEU A 136 3.11 -9.65 12.88
N ASP A 137 2.65 -10.32 13.92
CA ASP A 137 2.53 -9.81 15.28
C ASP A 137 3.62 -10.48 16.13
N ASP A 138 4.35 -9.67 16.91
CA ASP A 138 5.41 -10.10 17.83
C ASP A 138 6.37 -11.18 17.24
N PRO A 139 7.05 -10.88 16.11
CA PRO A 139 8.05 -11.78 15.53
C PRO A 139 9.23 -12.03 16.47
N ASP A 140 9.79 -13.23 16.41
CA ASP A 140 11.06 -13.53 17.07
C ASP A 140 12.21 -12.80 16.37
N LEU A 141 12.84 -11.87 17.08
CA LEU A 141 13.96 -11.05 16.62
C LEU A 141 15.33 -11.54 17.16
N SER A 142 15.35 -12.63 17.93
CA SER A 142 16.56 -13.11 18.64
C SER A 142 17.74 -13.44 17.71
N LEU A 143 17.46 -13.72 16.43
CA LEU A 143 18.43 -14.09 15.42
C LEU A 143 18.86 -12.94 14.48
N ASP A 144 18.20 -11.78 14.53
CA ASP A 144 18.38 -10.69 13.56
C ASP A 144 19.81 -10.12 13.56
N SER A 145 20.49 -10.11 14.71
CA SER A 145 21.88 -9.66 14.85
C SER A 145 22.89 -10.60 14.19
N ARG A 146 22.53 -11.88 14.01
CA ARG A 146 23.36 -12.92 13.41
C ARG A 146 23.00 -13.19 11.95
N LEU A 147 21.72 -13.09 11.60
CA LEU A 147 21.15 -13.43 10.30
C LEU A 147 20.58 -12.18 9.66
N SER A 148 21.46 -11.38 9.06
CA SER A 148 21.13 -10.06 8.51
C SER A 148 20.03 -10.05 7.45
N PHE A 149 19.73 -11.19 6.81
CA PHE A 149 18.62 -11.35 5.86
C PHE A 149 17.23 -11.39 6.50
N LEU A 150 17.11 -11.69 7.81
CA LEU A 150 15.82 -11.86 8.48
C LEU A 150 14.99 -10.56 8.51
N PRO A 151 15.52 -9.40 8.93
CA PRO A 151 14.80 -8.12 8.84
C PRO A 151 14.24 -7.81 7.44
N TRP A 152 15.06 -8.02 6.40
CA TRP A 152 14.70 -7.76 5.00
C TRP A 152 13.55 -8.66 4.54
N ASN A 153 13.71 -9.97 4.75
CA ASN A 153 12.71 -10.94 4.33
C ASN A 153 11.40 -10.78 5.12
N ARG A 154 11.47 -10.48 6.42
CA ARG A 154 10.30 -10.24 7.27
C ARG A 154 9.45 -9.08 6.75
N LEU A 155 10.04 -7.89 6.61
CA LEU A 155 9.32 -6.70 6.15
C LEU A 155 8.88 -6.82 4.68
N HIS A 156 9.63 -7.53 3.82
CA HIS A 156 9.13 -7.87 2.48
C HIS A 156 7.86 -8.73 2.53
N ILE A 157 7.87 -9.84 3.29
CA ILE A 157 6.74 -10.76 3.48
C ILE A 157 5.52 -10.02 4.07
N HIS A 158 5.72 -9.18 5.09
CA HIS A 158 4.67 -8.40 5.74
C HIS A 158 4.05 -7.38 4.77
N SER A 159 4.89 -6.66 4.01
CA SER A 159 4.45 -5.71 2.97
C SER A 159 3.55 -6.37 1.93
N MET A 160 3.93 -7.56 1.44
CA MET A 160 3.15 -8.27 0.41
C MET A 160 1.81 -8.79 0.97
N TYR A 161 1.79 -9.27 2.21
CA TYR A 161 0.55 -9.69 2.86
C TYR A 161 -0.42 -8.51 3.03
N HIS A 162 0.06 -7.37 3.56
CA HIS A 162 -0.81 -6.23 3.80
C HIS A 162 -1.25 -5.58 2.49
N PHE A 163 -0.38 -5.46 1.49
CA PHE A 163 -0.76 -5.03 0.14
C PHE A 163 -1.93 -5.87 -0.40
N ALA A 164 -1.79 -7.20 -0.43
CA ALA A 164 -2.81 -8.09 -0.97
C ALA A 164 -4.15 -7.99 -0.19
N ARG A 165 -4.07 -7.90 1.14
CA ARG A 165 -5.25 -7.82 2.03
C ARG A 165 -5.96 -6.46 1.98
N VAL A 166 -5.22 -5.35 1.84
CA VAL A 166 -5.78 -4.03 1.56
C VAL A 166 -6.45 -4.03 0.19
N THR A 167 -5.79 -4.54 -0.85
CA THR A 167 -6.36 -4.59 -2.20
C THR A 167 -7.63 -5.44 -2.29
N LEU A 168 -7.69 -6.58 -1.58
CA LEU A 168 -8.87 -7.44 -1.50
C LEU A 168 -10.10 -6.73 -0.91
N HIS A 169 -9.90 -5.89 0.12
CA HIS A 169 -11.00 -5.30 0.90
C HIS A 169 -11.32 -3.84 0.57
N ARG A 170 -10.39 -3.08 -0.03
CA ARG A 170 -10.60 -1.65 -0.38
C ARG A 170 -11.88 -1.38 -1.19
N PRO A 171 -12.37 -2.23 -2.13
CA PRO A 171 -13.59 -1.95 -2.90
C PRO A 171 -14.85 -1.91 -2.04
N TYR A 172 -14.81 -2.45 -0.83
CA TYR A 172 -15.95 -2.52 0.09
C TYR A 172 -16.02 -1.35 1.06
N LEU A 173 -14.98 -0.51 1.16
CA LEU A 173 -14.95 0.65 2.05
C LEU A 173 -16.07 1.64 1.72
N LEU A 174 -16.14 2.10 0.47
CA LEU A 174 -17.09 3.12 0.02
C LEU A 174 -18.46 2.56 -0.41
N ARG A 175 -18.64 1.23 -0.45
CA ARG A 175 -19.92 0.62 -0.84
C ARG A 175 -20.99 0.88 0.23
N PRO A 176 -22.15 1.49 -0.12
CA PRO A 176 -23.23 1.73 0.84
C PRO A 176 -23.84 0.42 1.33
N SER A 177 -24.20 0.37 2.62
CA SER A 177 -24.75 -0.82 3.25
C SER A 177 -25.55 -0.48 4.51
N ILE A 178 -26.88 -0.43 4.38
CA ILE A 178 -27.83 -0.19 5.49
C ILE A 178 -27.62 -1.18 6.66
N THR A 179 -27.30 -2.44 6.36
CA THR A 179 -27.11 -3.51 7.37
C THR A 179 -25.66 -3.68 7.85
N ASN A 180 -24.75 -2.77 7.49
CA ASN A 180 -23.30 -2.87 7.73
C ASN A 180 -22.69 -4.26 7.38
N ARG A 181 -23.14 -4.89 6.29
CA ARG A 181 -22.69 -6.24 5.86
C ARG A 181 -21.20 -6.33 5.56
N PHE A 182 -20.57 -5.20 5.26
CA PHE A 182 -19.16 -5.09 4.87
C PHE A 182 -18.20 -4.79 6.03
N ARG A 183 -18.68 -4.76 7.28
CA ARG A 183 -17.86 -4.45 8.47
C ARG A 183 -16.56 -5.25 8.54
N VAL A 184 -16.61 -6.55 8.23
CA VAL A 184 -15.43 -7.44 8.24
C VAL A 184 -14.34 -6.94 7.28
N SER A 185 -14.71 -6.54 6.06
CA SER A 185 -13.77 -5.94 5.11
C SER A 185 -13.30 -4.55 5.52
N HIS A 186 -14.14 -3.75 6.18
CA HIS A 186 -13.71 -2.45 6.72
C HIS A 186 -12.62 -2.65 7.77
N ASP A 187 -12.87 -3.49 8.78
CA ASP A 187 -11.92 -3.80 9.85
C ASP A 187 -10.64 -4.46 9.29
N ALA A 188 -10.76 -5.38 8.33
CA ALA A 188 -9.63 -6.05 7.68
C ALA A 188 -8.77 -5.09 6.85
N CYS A 189 -9.39 -4.16 6.12
CA CYS A 189 -8.68 -3.16 5.31
C CYS A 189 -8.01 -2.11 6.20
N ILE A 190 -8.71 -1.58 7.21
CA ILE A 190 -8.18 -0.59 8.16
C ILE A 190 -6.99 -1.17 8.92
N SER A 191 -7.15 -2.36 9.53
CA SER A 191 -6.06 -3.00 10.30
C SER A 191 -4.82 -3.27 9.45
N SER A 192 -5.00 -3.73 8.20
CA SER A 192 -3.88 -3.99 7.30
C SER A 192 -3.22 -2.71 6.80
N ALA A 193 -3.99 -1.65 6.52
CA ALA A 193 -3.44 -0.37 6.05
C ALA A 193 -2.70 0.37 7.18
N CYS A 194 -3.22 0.36 8.42
CA CYS A 194 -2.51 0.88 9.59
C CYS A 194 -1.19 0.13 9.81
N ALA A 195 -1.23 -1.21 9.86
CA ALA A 195 -0.03 -2.02 10.06
C ALA A 195 1.03 -1.75 8.98
N ASP A 196 0.64 -1.72 7.71
CA ASP A 196 1.53 -1.41 6.59
C ASP A 196 2.14 -0.01 6.67
N LEU A 197 1.34 1.01 7.05
CA LEU A 197 1.83 2.38 7.21
C LEU A 197 2.81 2.51 8.40
N SER A 198 2.45 2.02 9.59
CA SER A 198 3.31 2.09 10.77
C SER A 198 4.65 1.36 10.55
N MET A 199 4.59 0.19 9.91
CA MET A 199 5.74 -0.60 9.50
C MET A 199 6.65 0.14 8.51
N ARG A 200 6.07 0.86 7.52
CA ARG A 200 6.82 1.71 6.58
C ARG A 200 7.44 2.92 7.27
N LEU A 201 6.74 3.58 8.19
CA LEU A 201 7.27 4.69 8.99
C LEU A 201 8.50 4.26 9.81
N GLN A 202 8.44 3.07 10.44
CA GLN A 202 9.57 2.47 11.15
C GLN A 202 10.75 2.12 10.22
N ALA A 203 10.50 1.74 8.96
CA ALA A 203 11.54 1.48 7.98
C ALA A 203 12.18 2.78 7.43
N LEU A 204 11.36 3.81 7.18
CA LEU A 204 11.81 5.13 6.69
C LEU A 204 12.60 5.92 7.74
N SER A 205 12.48 5.58 9.03
CA SER A 205 13.26 6.17 10.12
C SER A 205 14.67 5.56 10.27
N GLN A 206 14.96 4.46 9.58
CA GLN A 206 16.28 3.82 9.60
C GLN A 206 17.34 4.63 8.82
N PRO A 207 18.64 4.41 9.07
CA PRO A 207 19.72 5.06 8.32
C PRO A 207 19.61 4.84 6.81
N LEU A 208 20.08 5.81 6.01
CA LEU A 208 19.96 5.77 4.54
C LEU A 208 20.51 4.47 3.92
N GLN A 209 21.55 3.87 4.48
CA GLN A 209 22.12 2.61 4.00
C GLN A 209 21.13 1.44 4.07
N ASP A 210 20.28 1.42 5.11
CA ASP A 210 19.20 0.46 5.25
C ASP A 210 18.00 0.86 4.36
N ARG A 211 17.70 2.15 4.25
CA ARG A 211 16.66 2.62 3.31
C ARG A 211 16.96 2.28 1.85
N LEU A 212 18.22 2.35 1.42
CA LEU A 212 18.62 1.98 0.06
C LEU A 212 18.48 0.48 -0.24
N ARG A 213 18.56 -0.38 0.78
CA ARG A 213 18.22 -1.80 0.67
C ARG A 213 16.70 -2.01 0.47
N TRP A 214 15.86 -1.08 0.91
CA TRP A 214 14.41 -1.06 0.63
C TRP A 214 14.04 -0.53 -0.76
N THR A 215 14.83 0.38 -1.35
CA THR A 215 14.47 1.14 -2.57
C THR A 215 14.27 0.28 -3.83
N LEU A 216 14.77 -0.97 -3.84
CA LEU A 216 14.55 -1.93 -4.94
C LEU A 216 13.30 -2.82 -4.76
N GLY A 217 12.57 -2.67 -3.65
CA GLY A 217 11.29 -3.34 -3.42
C GLY A 217 10.13 -2.63 -4.13
N PRO A 218 9.02 -3.33 -4.44
CA PRO A 218 7.97 -2.77 -5.29
C PRO A 218 7.21 -1.61 -4.62
N HIS A 219 7.05 -0.53 -5.39
CA HIS A 219 6.46 0.74 -4.98
C HIS A 219 4.94 0.62 -4.71
N TYR A 220 4.53 0.48 -3.45
CA TYR A 220 3.12 0.44 -3.03
C TYR A 220 2.78 1.44 -1.90
N LEU A 221 3.64 2.44 -1.68
CA LEU A 221 3.57 3.37 -0.54
C LEU A 221 2.20 4.09 -0.42
N PHE A 222 1.56 4.41 -1.54
CA PHE A 222 0.31 5.18 -1.58
C PHE A 222 -0.96 4.41 -1.22
N ASN A 223 -1.09 3.11 -1.52
CA ASN A 223 -2.40 2.43 -1.39
C ASN A 223 -2.92 2.43 0.06
N SER A 224 -2.05 2.16 1.03
CA SER A 224 -2.40 2.18 2.46
C SER A 224 -2.66 3.61 2.96
N ALA A 225 -1.79 4.56 2.59
CA ALA A 225 -1.93 5.97 2.99
C ALA A 225 -3.20 6.62 2.43
N LEU A 226 -3.53 6.36 1.16
CA LEU A 226 -4.76 6.81 0.52
C LEU A 226 -6.00 6.24 1.21
N VAL A 227 -6.04 4.92 1.42
CA VAL A 227 -7.16 4.24 2.10
C VAL A 227 -7.41 4.88 3.46
N LEU A 228 -6.36 5.08 4.26
CA LEU A 228 -6.44 5.72 5.57
C LEU A 228 -6.88 7.19 5.48
N GLY A 229 -6.41 7.95 4.48
CA GLY A 229 -6.85 9.32 4.23
C GLY A 229 -8.36 9.41 3.94
N ILE A 230 -8.88 8.51 3.11
CA ILE A 230 -10.32 8.41 2.81
C ILE A 230 -11.13 8.06 4.07
N ILE A 231 -10.62 7.14 4.90
CA ILE A 231 -11.26 6.78 6.18
C ILE A 231 -11.30 8.00 7.13
N ALA A 232 -10.21 8.77 7.21
CA ALA A 232 -10.14 9.97 8.04
C ALA A 232 -11.08 11.09 7.54
N VAL A 233 -11.26 11.24 6.22
CA VAL A 233 -12.26 12.17 5.64
C VAL A 233 -13.69 11.69 5.88
N ARG A 234 -13.92 10.37 5.87
CA ARG A 234 -15.24 9.77 6.10
C ARG A 234 -15.68 9.81 7.57
N ASP A 235 -14.79 9.58 8.52
CA ASP A 235 -15.13 9.65 9.95
C ASP A 235 -14.19 10.63 10.65
N PRO A 236 -14.33 11.95 10.36
CA PRO A 236 -13.39 12.96 10.83
C PRO A 236 -13.49 13.18 12.34
N ALA A 237 -14.58 12.78 12.99
CA ALA A 237 -14.80 12.94 14.42
C ALA A 237 -14.23 11.79 15.28
N SER A 238 -14.01 10.60 14.73
CA SER A 238 -13.49 9.48 15.52
C SER A 238 -12.11 9.74 16.15
N SER A 239 -11.86 9.12 17.31
CA SER A 239 -10.54 9.12 17.96
C SER A 239 -9.48 8.43 17.08
N ARG A 240 -9.88 7.39 16.33
CA ARG A 240 -9.02 6.66 15.37
C ARG A 240 -8.50 7.58 14.26
N SER A 241 -9.35 8.44 13.72
CA SER A 241 -8.95 9.36 12.65
C SER A 241 -7.90 10.38 13.08
N LEU A 242 -7.80 10.73 14.37
CA LEU A 242 -6.74 11.61 14.85
C LEU A 242 -5.35 10.96 14.70
N ALA A 243 -5.19 9.74 15.21
CA ALA A 243 -3.93 8.98 15.08
C ALA A 243 -3.57 8.72 13.61
N ILE A 244 -4.57 8.39 12.78
CA ILE A 244 -4.37 8.26 11.32
C ILE A 244 -3.83 9.55 10.70
N LEU A 245 -4.38 10.72 11.06
CA LEU A 245 -3.93 12.01 10.52
C LEU A 245 -2.53 12.41 10.99
N GLU A 246 -2.08 11.91 12.15
CA GLU A 246 -0.70 12.07 12.64
C GLU A 246 0.26 11.17 11.85
N ASP A 247 -0.04 9.88 11.69
CA ASP A 247 0.74 8.93 10.88
C ASP A 247 0.87 9.37 9.42
N LEU A 248 -0.22 9.84 8.81
CA LEU A 248 -0.23 10.34 7.43
C LEU A 248 0.59 11.64 7.27
N ALA A 249 0.57 12.52 8.27
CA ALA A 249 1.39 13.74 8.25
C ALA A 249 2.89 13.40 8.35
N ALA A 250 3.25 12.48 9.25
CA ALA A 250 4.62 11.98 9.37
C ALA A 250 5.09 11.31 8.05
N TYR A 251 4.23 10.50 7.42
CA TYR A 251 4.50 9.88 6.12
C TYR A 251 4.82 10.93 5.04
N CYS A 252 3.99 11.96 4.88
CA CYS A 252 4.22 13.03 3.91
C CYS A 252 5.52 13.82 4.18
N GLU A 253 5.84 14.09 5.45
CA GLU A 253 7.07 14.77 5.84
C GLU A 253 8.32 13.91 5.54
N MET A 254 8.27 12.61 5.84
CA MET A 254 9.36 11.68 5.54
C MET A 254 9.59 11.51 4.04
N GLN A 255 8.52 11.41 3.25
CA GLN A 255 8.60 11.27 1.79
C GLN A 255 9.14 12.54 1.12
N ARG A 256 8.76 13.74 1.59
CA ARG A 256 9.33 15.03 1.15
C ARG A 256 10.80 15.22 1.53
N ARG A 257 11.28 14.54 2.58
CA ARG A 257 12.68 14.55 3.03
C ARG A 257 13.54 13.51 2.32
N ASP A 258 12.97 12.61 1.51
CA ASP A 258 13.77 11.68 0.73
C ASP A 258 14.39 12.38 -0.49
N ILE A 259 15.70 12.28 -0.61
CA ILE A 259 16.51 12.87 -1.69
C ILE A 259 16.17 12.20 -3.03
N TRP A 260 15.65 10.97 -3.00
CA TRP A 260 15.34 10.15 -4.17
C TRP A 260 13.84 10.08 -4.50
N VAL A 261 13.02 10.95 -3.90
CA VAL A 261 11.58 11.00 -4.20
C VAL A 261 11.35 11.39 -5.66
N ASN A 262 10.51 10.61 -6.36
CA ASN A 262 10.15 10.87 -7.76
C ASN A 262 8.84 11.68 -7.86
N GLU A 263 8.54 12.20 -9.06
CA GLU A 263 7.37 13.06 -9.27
C GLU A 263 6.04 12.35 -8.99
N PHE A 264 5.94 11.05 -9.26
CA PHE A 264 4.76 10.23 -8.95
C PHE A 264 4.52 10.16 -7.44
N ALA A 265 5.55 9.87 -6.64
CA ALA A 265 5.46 9.85 -5.19
C ALA A 265 5.14 11.24 -4.60
N LEU A 266 5.60 12.32 -5.23
CA LEU A 266 5.20 13.68 -4.86
C LEU A 266 3.73 13.99 -5.20
N ALA A 267 3.18 13.42 -6.27
CA ALA A 267 1.76 13.52 -6.59
C ALA A 267 0.89 12.73 -5.58
N GLU A 268 1.32 11.51 -5.24
CA GLU A 268 0.71 10.68 -4.19
C GLU A 268 0.70 11.40 -2.82
N VAL A 269 1.80 12.05 -2.43
CA VAL A 269 1.89 12.87 -1.20
C VAL A 269 0.87 14.01 -1.22
N LYS A 270 0.70 14.72 -2.34
CA LYS A 270 -0.29 15.82 -2.44
C LYS A 270 -1.73 15.34 -2.21
N ILE A 271 -2.07 14.13 -2.67
CA ILE A 271 -3.41 13.56 -2.45
C ILE A 271 -3.62 13.19 -0.97
N VAL A 272 -2.59 12.63 -0.32
CA VAL A 272 -2.65 12.35 1.12
C VAL A 272 -2.78 13.66 1.93
N GLU A 273 -2.04 14.71 1.56
CA GLU A 273 -2.17 16.05 2.15
C GLU A 273 -3.56 16.68 1.94
N LEU A 274 -4.16 16.49 0.76
CA LEU A 274 -5.53 16.91 0.47
C LEU A 274 -6.54 16.19 1.39
N CYS A 275 -6.37 14.87 1.58
CA CYS A 275 -7.19 14.11 2.53
C CYS A 275 -7.01 14.62 3.97
N ILE A 276 -5.77 14.88 4.41
CA ILE A 276 -5.47 15.43 5.74
C ILE A 276 -6.16 16.79 5.94
N LYS A 277 -6.04 17.68 4.95
CA LYS A 277 -6.66 19.01 4.98
C LYS A 277 -8.19 18.89 5.12
N LYS A 278 -8.82 18.11 4.25
CA LYS A 278 -10.29 17.94 4.22
C LYS A 278 -10.82 17.34 5.53
N ALA A 279 -10.15 16.32 6.08
CA ALA A 279 -10.54 15.72 7.35
C ALA A 279 -10.45 16.70 8.53
N ARG A 280 -9.40 17.54 8.56
CA ARG A 280 -9.23 18.59 9.59
C ARG A 280 -10.28 19.70 9.47
N GLU A 281 -10.62 20.13 8.25
CA GLU A 281 -11.69 21.11 8.01
C GLU A 281 -13.04 20.61 8.55
N LEU A 282 -13.42 19.37 8.22
CA LEU A 282 -14.68 18.76 8.70
C LEU A 282 -14.73 18.61 10.23
N ARG A 283 -13.59 18.27 10.87
CA ARG A 283 -13.48 18.25 12.34
C ARG A 283 -13.65 19.65 12.94
N GLY A 284 -12.98 20.66 12.39
CA GLY A 284 -13.09 22.05 12.87
C GLY A 284 -14.52 22.60 12.79
N VAL A 285 -15.27 22.28 11.73
CA VAL A 285 -16.71 22.61 11.63
C VAL A 285 -17.51 21.89 12.72
N SER A 286 -17.19 20.64 13.03
CA SER A 286 -17.86 19.85 14.09
C SER A 286 -17.64 20.46 15.48
N ASP A 287 -16.41 20.80 15.86
CA ASP A 287 -16.11 21.42 17.16
C ASP A 287 -16.74 22.81 17.30
N THR A 288 -16.87 23.55 16.18
CA THR A 288 -17.53 24.86 16.15
C THR A 288 -19.04 24.77 16.37
N THR A 289 -19.70 23.70 15.91
CA THR A 289 -21.15 23.51 16.13
C THR A 289 -21.48 23.06 17.56
N VAL A 290 -20.64 22.22 18.18
CA VAL A 290 -20.79 21.80 19.59
C VAL A 290 -20.58 22.98 20.56
N SER A 291 -19.67 23.90 20.21
CA SER A 291 -19.40 25.11 21.01
C SER A 291 -20.54 26.14 21.02
N ASN A 292 -21.56 25.97 20.17
CA ASN A 292 -22.61 26.98 19.94
C ASN A 292 -23.96 26.63 20.61
N VAL A 293 -23.96 25.77 21.63
CA VAL A 293 -25.12 25.63 22.54
C VAL A 293 -25.29 26.95 23.30
N PRO A 294 -26.44 27.66 23.19
CA PRO A 294 -26.60 28.95 23.86
C PRO A 294 -26.60 28.76 25.38
N SER A 295 -25.52 29.21 26.03
CA SER A 295 -25.54 29.40 27.47
C SER A 295 -26.57 30.48 27.80
N VAL A 296 -27.62 30.11 28.55
CA VAL A 296 -28.66 31.04 29.00
C VAL A 296 -28.08 31.97 30.07
N VAL A 297 -27.37 33.01 29.63
CA VAL A 297 -26.81 34.05 30.49
C VAL A 297 -27.90 35.08 30.78
N ARG A 298 -28.22 35.27 32.06
CA ARG A 298 -29.12 36.34 32.52
C ARG A 298 -28.42 37.71 32.43
N PRO A 299 -29.11 38.78 32.00
CA PRO A 299 -28.52 40.11 31.88
C PRO A 299 -28.51 40.88 33.19
N VAL A 300 -27.41 41.60 33.46
CA VAL A 300 -27.25 42.66 34.48
C VAL A 300 -26.32 43.73 33.86
N PRO A 301 -26.53 45.06 34.08
CA PRO A 301 -26.25 46.07 33.04
C PRO A 301 -24.90 46.82 33.10
N ASP A 302 -24.70 47.67 32.09
CA ASP A 302 -23.52 48.42 31.66
C ASP A 302 -22.73 49.22 32.71
N MET A 303 -21.44 49.46 32.41
CA MET A 303 -20.76 50.77 32.62
C MET A 303 -19.56 51.01 31.68
N HIS A 304 -19.67 52.10 30.89
CA HIS A 304 -18.66 53.01 30.34
C HIS A 304 -17.38 52.55 29.59
N THR A 305 -17.30 53.01 28.32
CA THR A 305 -16.07 53.36 27.57
C THR A 305 -15.56 54.77 27.95
N PRO A 306 -14.32 55.15 27.56
CA PRO A 306 -14.20 56.00 26.35
C PRO A 306 -12.92 55.81 25.47
N SER A 307 -13.00 56.19 24.18
CA SER A 307 -12.00 56.77 23.22
C SER A 307 -10.48 56.42 23.35
N SER A 308 -9.64 56.22 22.31
CA SER A 308 -9.45 56.89 20.98
C SER A 308 -8.19 56.25 20.29
N LEU A 309 -7.75 56.44 19.03
CA LEU A 309 -8.18 57.15 17.80
C LEU A 309 -7.37 56.60 16.57
N GLU A 310 -7.68 57.08 15.36
CA GLU A 310 -6.82 57.27 14.15
C GLU A 310 -6.04 56.10 13.46
N ASP A 311 -6.60 55.69 12.31
CA ASP A 311 -6.02 55.70 10.95
C ASP A 311 -4.51 55.54 10.68
N MET A 312 -4.16 54.62 9.75
CA MET A 312 -3.55 55.04 8.48
C MET A 312 -3.63 53.99 7.36
N HIS A 313 -3.81 54.47 6.12
CA HIS A 313 -3.96 53.68 4.88
C HIS A 313 -2.67 53.73 4.01
N LEU A 314 -2.71 53.17 2.78
CA LEU A 314 -1.74 53.21 1.66
C LEU A 314 -0.87 51.93 1.49
N SER A 315 -0.49 51.44 0.29
CA SER A 315 -1.00 51.55 -1.10
C SER A 315 -0.26 50.54 -2.01
N ILE A 316 -0.86 50.10 -3.12
CA ILE A 316 -0.28 49.17 -4.13
C ILE A 316 0.25 49.96 -5.35
N PRO A 317 1.28 49.46 -6.08
CA PRO A 317 1.20 49.47 -7.56
C PRO A 317 1.62 48.14 -8.25
N HIS A 318 1.29 48.01 -9.55
CA HIS A 318 1.44 46.82 -10.40
C HIS A 318 2.66 46.80 -11.34
N GLY A 319 3.06 45.59 -11.77
CA GLY A 319 3.55 45.25 -13.12
C GLY A 319 5.04 45.52 -13.45
N PRO A 320 5.58 44.98 -14.57
CA PRO A 320 4.89 44.31 -15.70
C PRO A 320 5.48 42.93 -16.12
N ASP A 321 5.05 42.45 -17.30
CA ASP A 321 5.35 41.15 -17.95
C ASP A 321 6.81 40.91 -18.39
N GLY A 322 7.13 39.64 -18.67
CA GLY A 322 7.72 39.31 -19.98
C GLY A 322 8.93 38.36 -20.04
N LEU A 323 8.70 37.19 -20.68
CA LEU A 323 9.65 36.41 -21.51
C LEU A 323 10.89 35.78 -20.85
N ASP A 324 10.97 34.44 -20.95
CA ASP A 324 12.14 33.80 -21.57
C ASP A 324 11.79 32.43 -22.18
N GLN A 325 12.29 32.16 -23.39
CA GLN A 325 12.19 30.88 -24.11
C GLN A 325 13.59 30.36 -24.44
N ALA A 326 13.94 29.16 -23.96
CA ALA A 326 14.81 28.15 -24.56
C ALA A 326 15.27 27.18 -23.46
N GLY A 327 15.28 25.86 -23.62
CA GLY A 327 14.74 25.01 -24.68
C GLY A 327 15.07 23.56 -24.31
N SER A 328 14.10 22.80 -23.79
CA SER A 328 14.31 21.44 -23.31
C SER A 328 14.04 20.40 -24.39
N LEU A 329 14.87 19.35 -24.40
CA LEU A 329 14.82 18.27 -25.38
C LEU A 329 13.53 17.45 -25.21
N ASP A 330 12.87 17.17 -26.33
CA ASP A 330 11.58 16.49 -26.36
C ASP A 330 11.69 14.98 -26.10
N PHE A 331 10.83 14.46 -25.22
CA PHE A 331 10.68 13.04 -24.89
C PHE A 331 9.20 12.58 -25.00
N SER A 332 8.41 13.25 -25.85
CA SER A 332 6.96 13.07 -26.08
C SER A 332 6.48 11.67 -26.52
N GLY A 333 7.35 10.65 -26.55
CA GLY A 333 7.06 9.33 -27.12
C GLY A 333 6.38 8.29 -26.21
N LEU A 334 6.30 8.50 -24.89
CA LEU A 334 5.83 7.47 -23.93
C LEU A 334 4.68 7.91 -23.01
N GLY A 335 4.24 9.18 -23.09
CA GLY A 335 3.11 9.73 -22.30
C GLY A 335 1.75 9.50 -22.93
N GLY A 336 1.37 8.24 -23.18
CA GLY A 336 0.08 7.89 -23.78
C GLY A 336 -1.09 8.03 -22.80
N SER A 337 -1.71 9.22 -22.76
CA SER A 337 -2.98 9.44 -22.05
C SER A 337 -4.07 8.51 -22.59
N ALA A 338 -4.60 7.64 -21.72
CA ALA A 338 -5.73 6.77 -22.01
C ALA A 338 -6.83 7.01 -20.97
N SER A 339 -7.70 7.98 -21.25
CA SER A 339 -8.90 8.23 -20.44
C SER A 339 -9.91 7.09 -20.63
N TRP A 340 -9.93 6.16 -19.68
CA TRP A 340 -10.90 5.06 -19.69
C TRP A 340 -12.27 5.55 -19.21
N GLN A 341 -13.24 5.57 -20.11
CA GLN A 341 -14.64 5.69 -19.71
C GLN A 341 -15.10 4.40 -18.99
N PRO A 342 -15.95 4.49 -17.96
CA PRO A 342 -16.45 3.32 -17.25
C PRO A 342 -17.29 2.42 -18.18
N LEU A 343 -17.14 1.11 -18.03
CA LEU A 343 -17.91 0.14 -18.80
C LEU A 343 -19.39 0.15 -18.35
N PRO A 344 -20.37 -0.17 -19.24
CA PRO A 344 -21.80 0.08 -18.99
C PRO A 344 -22.48 -0.75 -17.87
N TRP A 345 -21.70 -1.49 -17.08
CA TRP A 345 -22.15 -2.43 -16.05
C TRP A 345 -21.29 -2.34 -14.77
N ASP A 346 -20.49 -1.27 -14.64
CA ASP A 346 -19.61 -1.06 -13.49
C ASP A 346 -20.24 -0.12 -12.45
N ASP A 347 -20.91 -0.70 -11.46
CA ASP A 347 -21.30 -0.03 -10.20
C ASP A 347 -20.12 0.04 -9.20
N SER A 348 -18.89 -0.31 -9.61
CA SER A 348 -17.70 -0.23 -8.74
C SER A 348 -17.14 1.18 -8.75
N PHE A 349 -17.02 1.75 -7.56
CA PHE A 349 -16.22 2.95 -7.37
C PHE A 349 -14.74 2.65 -7.68
N THR A 350 -14.21 3.21 -8.76
CA THR A 350 -12.79 3.16 -9.13
C THR A 350 -12.08 4.42 -8.66
N PHE A 351 -10.87 4.27 -8.11
CA PHE A 351 -10.07 5.42 -7.67
C PHE A 351 -9.41 6.12 -8.87
N PRO A 352 -9.42 7.47 -8.94
CA PRO A 352 -8.69 8.20 -9.97
C PRO A 352 -7.17 7.95 -9.94
N GLU A 353 -6.49 8.22 -11.04
CA GLU A 353 -5.02 8.20 -11.06
C GLU A 353 -4.45 9.32 -10.17
N ALA A 354 -3.22 9.12 -9.66
CA ALA A 354 -2.62 10.03 -8.67
C ALA A 354 -2.24 11.43 -9.23
N VAL A 355 -2.34 11.63 -10.55
CA VAL A 355 -1.95 12.89 -11.23
C VAL A 355 -3.10 13.88 -11.38
N ASP A 356 -4.37 13.45 -11.27
CA ASP A 356 -5.55 14.32 -11.47
C ASP A 356 -6.12 14.80 -10.13
N LEU A 357 -5.51 15.86 -9.59
CA LEU A 357 -5.92 16.47 -8.32
C LEU A 357 -7.37 17.01 -8.35
N GLN A 358 -7.88 17.44 -9.50
CA GLN A 358 -9.25 17.97 -9.62
C GLN A 358 -10.28 16.84 -9.50
N SER A 359 -10.03 15.69 -10.12
CA SER A 359 -10.86 14.49 -9.90
C SER A 359 -10.83 14.02 -8.44
N TRP A 360 -9.69 14.16 -7.74
CA TRP A 360 -9.59 13.84 -6.32
C TRP A 360 -10.39 14.78 -5.41
N GLU A 361 -10.41 16.09 -5.70
CA GLU A 361 -11.27 17.04 -4.98
C GLU A 361 -12.75 16.68 -5.12
N LEU A 362 -13.21 16.38 -6.35
CA LEU A 362 -14.58 15.92 -6.62
C LEU A 362 -14.94 14.61 -5.90
N VAL A 363 -14.01 13.65 -5.87
CA VAL A 363 -14.18 12.39 -5.11
C VAL A 363 -14.37 12.67 -3.63
N LEU A 364 -13.51 13.48 -3.01
CA LEU A 364 -13.60 13.77 -1.58
C LEU A 364 -14.89 14.54 -1.25
N ASP A 365 -15.30 15.49 -2.09
CA ASP A 365 -16.58 16.19 -1.93
C ASP A 365 -17.77 15.22 -2.01
N SER A 366 -17.78 14.31 -2.98
CA SER A 366 -18.86 13.31 -3.12
C SER A 366 -19.00 12.42 -1.87
N ILE A 367 -17.87 12.01 -1.26
CA ILE A 367 -17.84 11.21 -0.03
C ILE A 367 -18.50 11.98 1.11
N THR A 368 -18.21 13.28 1.27
CA THR A 368 -18.84 14.11 2.32
C THR A 368 -20.34 14.35 2.08
N GLN A 369 -20.77 14.53 0.82
CA GLN A 369 -22.18 14.75 0.50
C GLN A 369 -23.08 13.55 0.81
N THR A 370 -22.55 12.32 0.73
CA THR A 370 -23.31 11.11 1.11
C THR A 370 -23.57 10.95 2.61
N GLN A 371 -23.04 11.84 3.46
CA GLN A 371 -23.30 11.83 4.91
C GLN A 371 -24.36 12.83 5.38
N ASN A 372 -24.68 13.83 4.55
CA ASN A 372 -25.66 14.87 4.85
C ASN A 372 -27.07 14.54 4.31
N LYS A 373 -27.34 13.25 4.05
CA LYS A 373 -28.64 12.69 3.63
C LYS A 373 -28.93 11.42 4.44
#